data_AF-A0A965V7V1-F1
#
_entry.id   AF-A0A965V7V1-F1
#
_cell.length_a   1.000
_cell.length_b   1.000
_cell.length_c   1.000
_cell.angle_alpha   90.00
_cell.angle_beta   90.00
_cell.angle_gamma   90.00
#
_symmetry.space_group_name_H-M   'P 1'
#
loop_
_entity.id
_entity.type
_entity.pdbx_description
1 polymer ?
#
loop_
_entity_poly.entity_id
_entity_poly.type
_entity_poly.pdbx_seq_one_letter_code
_entity_poly.pdbx_strand_id
1 'polypeptide(L)' 'MKIYNNILETIGNTPIVRINKLAKDVSAQVFAKIETT' A
#
# COMPACT_ATOMS: atom_id res chain seq x y z
N MET A 1 13.72 14.84 -0.85
CA MET A 1 13.87 13.79 -1.88
C MET A 1 14.71 12.67 -1.28
N LYS A 2 14.29 11.40 -1.35
CA LYS A 2 15.13 10.28 -0.94
C LYS A 2 16.07 9.92 -2.10
N ILE A 3 17.37 9.82 -1.83
CA ILE A 3 18.39 9.34 -2.77
C ILE A 3 18.80 7.96 -2.25
N TYR A 4 18.77 6.96 -3.12
CA TYR A 4 19.10 5.57 -2.80
C TYR A 4 20.44 5.19 -3.43
N ASN A 5 21.21 4.33 -2.75
CA ASN A 5 22.53 3.91 -3.23
C ASN A 5 22.45 2.80 -4.28
N ASN A 6 21.38 2.00 -4.27
CA ASN A 6 21.14 0.94 -5.25
C ASN A 6 19.64 0.60 -5.37
N ILE A 7 19.28 -0.21 -6.37
CA ILE A 7 17.89 -0.56 -6.69
C ILE A 7 17.21 -1.45 -5.63
N LEU A 8 17.95 -2.21 -4.83
CA LEU A 8 17.34 -3.07 -3.80
C LEU A 8 16.72 -2.22 -2.69
N GLU A 9 17.24 -1.01 -2.46
CA GLU A 9 16.69 -0.06 -1.47
C GLU A 9 15.31 0.49 -1.88
N THR A 10 14.88 0.31 -3.14
CA THR A 10 13.55 0.71 -3.60
C THR A 10 12.49 -0.38 -3.38
N ILE A 11 12.88 -1.59 -2.97
CA ILE A 11 11.95 -2.69 -2.70
C ILE A 11 11.17 -2.38 -1.41
N GLY A 12 9.87 -2.64 -1.43
CA GLY A 12 8.97 -2.36 -0.30
C GLY A 12 8.45 -0.93 -0.32
N ASN A 13 8.12 -0.38 0.87
CA ASN A 13 7.41 0.91 1.00
C ASN A 13 6.12 1.02 0.15
N THR A 14 5.51 -0.11 -0.17
CA THR A 14 4.26 -0.21 -0.92
C THR A 14 3.13 0.41 -0.08
N PRO A 15 2.32 1.31 -0.66
CA PRO A 15 1.32 2.02 0.11
C PRO A 15 0.22 1.06 0.60
N ILE A 16 -0.30 1.35 1.78
CA ILE A 16 -1.50 0.70 2.31
C ILE A 16 -2.67 1.68 2.11
N VAL A 17 -3.71 1.23 1.41
CA VAL A 17 -4.86 2.06 1.04
C VAL A 17 -6.13 1.49 1.66
N ARG A 18 -6.92 2.35 2.32
CA ARG A 18 -8.22 1.95 2.87
C ARG A 18 -9.24 1.71 1.76
N ILE A 19 -9.96 0.60 1.83
CA ILE A 19 -11.09 0.31 0.93
C ILE A 19 -12.37 0.92 1.52
N ASN A 20 -12.84 2.02 0.93
CA ASN A 20 -14.02 2.74 1.47
C ASN A 20 -15.35 2.21 0.94
N LYS A 21 -15.53 2.13 -0.40
CA LYS A 21 -16.84 1.83 -1.01
C LYS A 21 -17.21 0.35 -0.98
N LEU A 22 -16.25 -0.53 -1.29
CA LEU A 22 -16.50 -1.97 -1.39
C LEU A 22 -16.67 -2.65 -0.02
N ALA A 23 -15.99 -2.14 1.01
CA ALA A 23 -16.02 -2.71 2.35
C ALA A 23 -16.97 -1.97 3.31
N LYS A 24 -17.90 -1.15 2.79
CA LYS A 24 -18.76 -0.28 3.60
C LYS A 24 -19.65 -1.02 4.61
N ASP A 25 -20.05 -2.25 4.29
CA ASP A 25 -20.97 -3.07 5.09
C ASP A 25 -20.22 -4.12 5.94
N VAL A 26 -18.87 -4.09 5.92
CA VAL A 26 -18.03 -4.98 6.71
C VAL A 26 -17.75 -4.32 8.06
N SER A 27 -18.01 -5.02 9.16
CA SER A 27 -17.72 -4.55 10.53
C SER A 27 -16.22 -4.62 10.88
N ALA A 28 -15.35 -4.27 9.93
CA ALA A 28 -13.91 -4.23 10.08
C ALA A 28 -13.30 -3.15 9.17
N GLN A 29 -12.12 -2.66 9.53
CA GLN A 29 -11.35 -1.79 8.65
C GLN A 29 -10.60 -2.64 7.62
N VAL A 30 -10.91 -2.43 6.33
CA VAL A 30 -10.29 -3.16 5.24
C VAL A 30 -9.26 -2.27 4.53
N PHE A 31 -8.06 -2.82 4.34
CA PHE A 31 -6.95 -2.15 3.67
C PHE A 31 -6.32 -3.04 2.60
N ALA A 32 -5.81 -2.43 1.54
CA ALA A 32 -5.09 -3.10 0.46
C ALA A 32 -3.62 -2.68 0.47
N LYS A 33 -2.72 -3.66 0.33
CA LYS A 33 -1.29 -3.44 0.12
C LYS A 33 -1.02 -3.44 -1.39
N ILE A 34 -0.57 -2.30 -1.92
CA ILE A 34 -0.44 -2.12 -3.38
C ILE A 34 0.97 -2.51 -3.83
N GLU A 35 1.16 -3.78 -4.17
CA GLU A 35 2.48 -4.32 -4.58
C GLU A 35 2.82 -4.00 -6.04
N THR A 36 1.85 -4.00 -6.94
CA THR A 36 2.03 -3.81 -8.39
C THR A 36 0.74 -3.31 -9.04
N THR A 37 0.89 -2.68 -10.21
CA THR A 37 -0.21 -2.43 -11.15
C THR A 37 -0.51 -3.68 -11.97
#